data_AF-A0A397EDF0-F1
#
_entry.id   AF-A0A397EDF0-F1
#
_cell.length_a   1.000
_cell.length_b   1.000
_cell.length_c   1.000
_cell.angle_alpha   90.00
_cell.angle_beta   90.00
_cell.angle_gamma   90.00
#
_symmetry.space_group_name_H-M   'P 1'
#
loop_
_entity.id
_entity.type
_entity.pdbx_description
1 polymer ?
#
loop_
_entity_poly.entity_id
_entity_poly.type
_entity_poly.pdbx_seq_one_letter_code
_entity_poly.pdbx_strand_id
1 'polypeptide(L)'
;MERGEKRATFNYTPHTTMVSITKLLLVVGLVTLGQAQIPSFFDDEGNAESICNSDESLNVVCYKDTEPAKVSKSLAVARLLIGGSWCTGWLFGSEGHLITNNHCINNDAAAANTRVEFASVTP
;
A
#
# COMPACT_ATOMS: atom_id res chain seq x y z
N MET A 1 -22.48 2.70 -56.96
CA MET A 1 -22.42 1.37 -56.33
C MET A 1 -22.64 1.57 -54.84
N GLU A 2 -23.90 1.76 -54.44
CA GLU A 2 -24.29 1.99 -53.06
C GLU A 2 -24.33 0.64 -52.34
N ARG A 3 -23.44 0.44 -51.35
CA ARG A 3 -23.46 -0.74 -50.48
C ARG A 3 -24.30 -0.44 -49.25
N GLY A 4 -25.52 -0.97 -49.24
CA GLY A 4 -26.48 -0.86 -48.14
C GLY A 4 -26.01 -1.59 -46.89
N GLU A 5 -26.09 -0.89 -45.77
CA GLU A 5 -25.82 -1.37 -44.42
C GLU A 5 -27.00 -2.19 -43.89
N LYS A 6 -26.80 -3.50 -43.71
CA LYS A 6 -27.82 -4.40 -43.15
C LYS A 6 -27.75 -4.38 -41.63
N ARG A 7 -28.61 -3.58 -40.99
CA ARG A 7 -28.81 -3.55 -39.54
C ARG A 7 -29.71 -4.72 -39.12
N ALA A 8 -29.13 -5.69 -38.42
CA ALA A 8 -29.88 -6.80 -37.81
C ALA A 8 -30.63 -6.30 -36.55
N THR A 9 -31.94 -6.49 -36.54
CA THR A 9 -32.81 -6.21 -35.38
C THR A 9 -32.85 -7.44 -34.47
N PHE A 10 -32.36 -7.32 -33.24
CA PHE A 10 -32.47 -8.34 -32.19
C PHE A 10 -33.76 -8.14 -31.41
N ASN A 11 -34.73 -9.05 -31.56
CA ASN A 11 -36.01 -9.01 -30.85
C ASN A 11 -35.85 -9.59 -29.44
N TYR A 12 -36.01 -8.76 -28.41
CA TYR A 12 -36.03 -9.16 -27.00
C TYR A 12 -37.46 -9.49 -26.57
N THR A 13 -37.73 -10.75 -26.22
CA THR A 13 -38.98 -11.19 -25.60
C THR A 13 -38.82 -11.20 -24.07
N PRO A 14 -39.52 -10.35 -23.31
CA PRO A 14 -39.47 -10.39 -21.85
C PRO A 14 -40.22 -11.61 -21.32
N HIS A 15 -39.49 -12.53 -20.66
CA HIS A 15 -40.09 -13.58 -19.84
C HIS A 15 -40.46 -12.98 -18.47
N THR A 16 -41.74 -12.70 -18.27
CA THR A 16 -42.28 -12.17 -17.01
C THR A 16 -42.37 -13.27 -15.95
N THR A 17 -41.30 -13.54 -15.20
CA THR A 17 -41.39 -14.37 -13.99
C THR A 17 -41.84 -13.50 -12.81
N MET A 18 -43.13 -13.60 -12.44
CA MET A 18 -43.67 -12.90 -11.27
C MET A 18 -43.11 -13.49 -9.98
N VAL A 19 -42.21 -12.76 -9.31
CA VAL A 19 -41.65 -13.15 -8.01
C VAL A 19 -42.65 -12.75 -6.92
N SER A 20 -43.17 -13.74 -6.20
CA SER A 20 -44.17 -13.55 -5.14
C SER A 20 -43.68 -12.60 -4.04
N ILE A 21 -44.52 -11.63 -3.67
CA ILE A 21 -44.26 -10.62 -2.61
C ILE A 21 -43.92 -11.29 -1.27
N THR A 22 -44.48 -12.49 -1.00
CA THR A 22 -44.15 -13.27 0.20
C THR A 22 -42.70 -13.79 0.24
N LYS A 23 -42.08 -14.03 -0.92
CA LYS A 23 -40.64 -14.37 -1.01
C LYS A 23 -39.77 -13.13 -0.78
N LEU A 24 -40.23 -11.95 -1.16
CA LEU A 24 -39.48 -10.70 -0.96
C LEU A 24 -39.40 -10.32 0.52
N LEU A 25 -40.48 -10.48 1.29
CA LEU A 25 -40.48 -10.19 2.73
C LEU A 25 -39.55 -11.11 3.54
N LEU A 26 -39.43 -12.38 3.16
CA LEU A 26 -38.49 -13.33 3.80
C LEU A 26 -37.03 -12.94 3.55
N VAL A 27 -36.71 -12.38 2.38
CA VAL A 27 -35.34 -11.92 2.07
C VAL A 27 -34.99 -10.65 2.84
N VAL A 28 -35.94 -9.71 3.02
CA VAL A 28 -35.69 -8.48 3.78
C VAL A 28 -35.57 -8.76 5.29
N GLY A 29 -36.30 -9.75 5.82
CA GLY A 29 -36.23 -10.14 7.23
C GLY A 29 -34.87 -10.69 7.68
N LEU A 30 -34.14 -11.39 6.81
CA LEU A 30 -32.81 -11.95 7.15
C LEU A 30 -31.68 -10.90 7.14
N VAL A 31 -31.84 -9.79 6.43
CA VAL A 31 -30.76 -8.76 6.34
C VAL A 31 -30.73 -7.88 7.60
N THR A 32 -31.83 -7.79 8.35
CA THR A 32 -31.95 -6.86 9.49
C THR A 32 -31.48 -7.40 10.85
N LEU A 33 -31.05 -8.67 10.94
CA LEU A 33 -30.53 -9.27 12.18
C LEU A 33 -29.05 -9.68 12.11
N GLY A 34 -28.36 -9.42 10.99
CA GLY A 34 -26.96 -9.83 10.79
C GLY A 34 -25.90 -8.75 11.06
N GLN A 35 -26.27 -7.57 11.57
CA GLN A 35 -25.34 -6.45 11.81
C GLN A 35 -25.19 -6.09 13.30
N ALA A 36 -25.51 -7.02 14.20
CA ALA A 36 -25.15 -6.90 15.61
C ALA A 36 -23.64 -7.18 15.78
N GLN A 37 -22.84 -6.17 15.45
CA GLN A 37 -21.67 -5.73 16.22
C GLN A 37 -20.79 -6.85 16.79
N ILE A 38 -20.13 -7.61 15.92
CA ILE A 38 -18.76 -8.01 16.24
C ILE A 38 -17.93 -6.82 15.77
N PRO A 39 -17.30 -6.03 16.66
CA PRO A 39 -16.36 -5.04 16.18
C PRO A 39 -15.29 -5.82 15.41
N SER A 40 -15.02 -5.38 14.20
CA SER A 40 -13.92 -5.80 13.33
C SER A 40 -12.58 -5.46 13.99
N PHE A 41 -12.33 -6.03 15.17
CA PHE A 41 -11.11 -5.89 15.95
C PHE A 41 -10.00 -6.82 15.43
N PHE A 42 -10.36 -7.74 14.53
CA PHE A 42 -9.44 -8.66 13.87
C PHE A 42 -9.82 -8.82 12.39
N ASP A 43 -10.07 -7.71 11.68
CA ASP A 43 -9.77 -7.71 10.26
C ASP A 43 -8.25 -7.60 10.17
N ASP A 44 -7.60 -8.75 9.95
CA ASP A 44 -6.18 -8.87 9.59
C ASP A 44 -5.97 -8.30 8.18
N GLU A 45 -6.14 -6.99 8.05
CA GLU A 45 -5.58 -6.20 6.95
C GLU A 45 -4.05 -6.27 7.14
N GLY A 46 -3.42 -7.23 6.47
CA GLY A 46 -1.99 -7.53 6.59
C GLY A 46 -1.12 -6.26 6.59
N ASN A 47 -0.67 -5.88 7.80
CA ASN A 47 0.22 -4.76 8.11
C ASN A 47 -0.29 -3.35 7.77
N ALA A 48 -1.49 -2.97 8.23
CA ALA A 48 -1.76 -1.56 8.46
C ALA A 48 -0.96 -1.08 9.70
N GLU A 49 0.32 -0.74 9.54
CA GLU A 49 1.05 0.00 10.58
C GLU A 49 0.37 1.37 10.74
N SER A 50 -0.21 1.61 11.91
CA SER A 50 -0.88 2.87 12.18
C SER A 50 0.13 3.89 12.70
N ILE A 51 0.14 5.07 12.09
CA ILE A 51 0.76 6.23 12.70
C ILE A 51 -0.08 6.57 13.92
N CYS A 52 0.53 6.47 15.10
CA CYS A 52 -0.08 6.94 16.33
C CYS A 52 -0.09 8.48 16.28
N ASN A 53 -1.21 9.08 15.81
CA ASN A 53 -1.47 10.52 15.63
C ASN A 53 -1.29 11.01 14.17
N SER A 54 -1.30 12.32 13.97
CA SER A 54 -1.02 12.97 12.68
C SER A 54 0.34 12.55 12.13
N ASP A 55 0.37 12.24 10.82
CA ASP A 55 1.62 12.02 10.10
C ASP A 55 2.33 13.34 9.87
N GLU A 56 3.41 13.55 10.61
CA GLU A 56 4.28 14.71 10.48
C GLU A 56 5.54 14.37 9.66
N SER A 57 5.57 13.25 8.93
CA SER A 57 6.73 12.86 8.14
C SER A 57 6.93 13.80 6.95
N LEU A 58 8.11 14.41 6.89
CA LEU A 58 8.51 15.32 5.82
C LEU A 58 9.90 14.93 5.29
N ASN A 59 10.21 15.36 4.07
CA ASN A 59 11.56 15.26 3.54
C ASN A 59 12.54 15.99 4.47
N VAL A 60 13.74 15.41 4.67
CA VAL A 60 14.79 15.95 5.54
C VAL A 60 15.11 17.43 5.26
N VAL A 61 14.96 17.88 4.01
CA VAL A 61 15.20 19.28 3.61
C VAL A 61 14.25 20.25 4.33
N CYS A 62 13.02 19.84 4.64
CA CYS A 62 12.03 20.65 5.35
C CYS A 62 12.46 20.97 6.80
N TYR A 63 13.36 20.15 7.37
CA TYR A 63 13.84 20.30 8.74
C TYR A 63 15.15 21.07 8.87
N LYS A 64 15.73 21.55 7.76
CA LYS A 64 17.08 22.16 7.76
C LYS A 64 17.21 23.35 8.71
N ASP A 65 16.15 24.17 8.81
CA ASP A 65 16.15 25.40 9.61
C ASP A 65 15.59 25.19 11.01
N THR A 66 14.65 24.25 11.19
CA THR A 66 13.97 23.98 12.46
C THR A 66 14.69 22.96 13.34
N GLU A 67 15.39 21.99 12.74
CA GLU A 67 16.00 20.85 13.43
C GLU A 67 17.42 20.53 12.89
N PRO A 68 18.33 21.53 12.83
CA PRO A 68 19.63 21.39 12.16
C PRO A 68 20.51 20.28 12.76
N ALA A 69 20.40 20.02 14.07
CA ALA A 69 21.13 18.94 14.72
C ALA A 69 20.68 17.56 14.23
N LYS A 70 19.36 17.35 14.05
CA LYS A 70 18.81 16.08 13.54
C LYS A 70 19.21 15.87 12.08
N VAL A 71 19.16 16.93 11.27
CA VAL A 71 19.62 16.90 9.86
C VAL A 71 21.10 16.59 9.76
N SER A 72 21.95 17.13 10.65
CA SER A 72 23.38 16.78 10.66
C SER A 72 23.62 15.30 10.99
N LYS A 73 22.81 14.70 11.87
CA LYS A 73 22.93 13.28 12.24
C LYS A 73 22.33 12.34 11.19
N SER A 74 21.34 12.78 10.41
CA SER A 74 20.72 11.96 9.38
C SER A 74 21.64 11.65 8.20
N LEU A 75 22.79 12.33 8.08
CA LEU A 75 23.82 12.03 7.07
C LEU A 75 24.36 10.58 7.14
N ALA A 76 24.22 9.92 8.29
CA ALA A 76 24.59 8.51 8.45
C ALA A 76 23.53 7.53 7.93
N VAL A 77 22.33 8.02 7.57
CA VAL A 77 21.23 7.21 7.04
C VAL A 77 21.38 7.08 5.52
N ALA A 78 21.17 5.87 5.01
CA ALA A 78 21.23 5.54 3.59
C ALA A 78 19.90 4.96 3.11
N ARG A 79 19.58 5.23 1.84
CA ARG A 79 18.56 4.49 1.09
C ARG A 79 19.25 3.31 0.40
N LEU A 80 18.66 2.12 0.51
CA LEU A 80 19.18 0.88 -0.06
C LEU A 80 18.27 0.42 -1.19
N LEU A 81 18.83 0.15 -2.37
CA LEU A 81 18.14 -0.56 -3.46
C LEU A 81 18.64 -1.99 -3.52
N ILE A 82 17.76 -2.95 -3.28
CA ILE A 82 18.08 -4.38 -3.15
C ILE A 82 17.10 -5.17 -4.00
N GLY A 83 17.55 -5.75 -5.12
CA GLY A 83 16.68 -6.56 -5.98
C GLY A 83 15.41 -5.87 -6.47
N GLY A 84 15.41 -4.53 -6.59
CA GLY A 84 14.25 -3.74 -6.99
C GLY A 84 13.37 -3.25 -5.83
N SER A 85 13.66 -3.62 -4.59
CA SER A 85 13.00 -3.11 -3.38
C SER A 85 13.83 -2.03 -2.69
N TRP A 86 13.16 -1.16 -1.92
CA TRP A 86 13.78 -0.09 -1.15
C TRP A 86 13.78 -0.40 0.34
N CYS A 87 14.93 -0.23 0.99
CA CYS A 87 15.10 -0.35 2.44
C CYS A 87 15.92 0.82 2.99
N THR A 88 16.02 0.90 4.31
CA THR A 88 16.88 1.87 5.02
C THR A 88 18.11 1.18 5.60
N GLY A 89 19.24 1.89 5.57
CA GLY A 89 20.48 1.48 6.22
C GLY A 89 21.10 2.61 7.04
N TRP A 90 21.98 2.25 7.98
CA TRP A 90 22.72 3.22 8.79
C TRP A 90 24.20 2.87 8.80
N LEU A 91 25.05 3.87 8.57
CA LEU A 91 26.49 3.73 8.82
C LEU A 91 26.74 3.49 10.30
N PHE A 92 27.56 2.47 10.57
CA PHE A 92 27.93 2.07 11.92
C PHE A 92 29.45 2.16 12.09
N GLY A 93 29.89 3.20 12.78
CA GLY A 93 31.32 3.47 13.00
C GLY A 93 32.02 4.11 11.79
N SER A 94 33.34 4.06 11.79
CA SER A 94 34.20 4.73 10.80
C SER A 94 34.80 3.79 9.75
N GLU A 95 34.50 2.50 9.82
CA GLU A 95 35.10 1.45 8.98
C GLU A 95 34.28 1.14 7.72
N GLY A 96 33.16 1.85 7.51
CA GLY A 96 32.27 1.62 6.37
C GLY A 96 31.28 0.47 6.59
N HIS A 97 31.08 0.01 7.83
CA HIS A 97 30.01 -0.92 8.15
C HIS A 97 28.63 -0.26 8.02
N LEU A 98 27.66 -1.03 7.55
CA LEU A 98 26.28 -0.59 7.41
C LEU A 98 25.35 -1.62 8.04
N ILE A 99 24.42 -1.15 8.86
CA ILE A 99 23.38 -1.98 9.47
C ILE A 99 22.05 -1.77 8.75
N THR A 100 21.28 -2.84 8.59
CA THR A 100 19.90 -2.82 8.07
C THR A 100 19.14 -4.01 8.66
N ASN A 101 17.86 -4.14 8.32
CA ASN A 101 17.06 -5.27 8.76
C ASN A 101 17.43 -6.55 8.00
N ASN A 102 17.44 -7.69 8.70
CA ASN A 102 17.71 -8.99 8.08
C ASN A 102 16.71 -9.33 6.97
N HIS A 103 15.46 -8.87 7.04
CA HIS A 103 14.50 -9.13 5.96
C HIS A 103 14.85 -8.38 4.65
N CYS A 104 15.65 -7.31 4.72
CA CYS A 104 16.16 -6.60 3.55
C CYS A 104 17.38 -7.30 2.96
N ILE A 105 18.35 -7.65 3.82
CA ILE A 105 19.58 -8.36 3.45
C ILE A 105 19.71 -9.59 4.35
N ASN A 106 19.30 -10.75 3.84
CA ASN A 106 19.35 -12.03 4.56
C ASN A 106 20.46 -12.96 4.05
N ASN A 107 21.22 -12.56 3.04
CA ASN A 107 22.29 -13.36 2.45
C ASN A 107 23.33 -12.49 1.71
N ASP A 108 24.49 -13.09 1.45
CA ASP A 108 25.64 -12.40 0.83
C ASP A 108 25.37 -11.95 -0.60
N ALA A 109 24.55 -12.67 -1.37
CA ALA A 109 24.22 -12.29 -2.74
C ALA A 109 23.33 -11.03 -2.79
N ALA A 110 22.40 -10.88 -1.85
CA ALA A 110 21.62 -9.65 -1.69
C ALA A 110 22.53 -8.49 -1.28
N ALA A 111 23.45 -8.71 -0.33
CA ALA A 111 24.42 -7.72 0.09
C ALA A 111 25.31 -7.24 -1.08
N ALA A 112 25.85 -8.18 -1.87
CA ALA A 112 26.72 -7.87 -3.00
C ALA A 112 26.03 -7.09 -4.14
N ASN A 113 24.71 -7.23 -4.27
CA ASN A 113 23.91 -6.54 -5.29
C ASN A 113 23.18 -5.30 -4.73
N THR A 114 23.47 -4.88 -3.50
CA THR A 114 22.84 -3.70 -2.89
C THR A 114 23.50 -2.43 -3.40
N ARG A 115 22.69 -1.48 -3.89
CA ARG A 115 23.14 -0.10 -4.08
C ARG A 115 22.82 0.72 -2.82
N VAL A 116 23.82 1.43 -2.31
CA VAL A 116 23.71 2.32 -1.15
C VAL A 116 23.72 3.78 -1.62
N GLU A 117 22.71 4.54 -1.25
CA GLU A 117 22.55 5.96 -1.63
C GLU A 117 22.50 6.85 -0.38
N PHE A 118 23.51 7.69 -0.20
CA PHE A 118 23.55 8.72 0.84
C PHE A 118 23.00 10.05 0.34
N ALA A 119 22.48 10.87 1.26
CA ALA A 119 21.89 12.17 0.94
C ALA A 119 20.82 12.10 -0.17
N SER A 120 20.17 10.95 -0.31
CA SER A 120 19.11 10.76 -1.28
C SER A 120 17.89 11.59 -0.89
N VAL A 121 17.61 12.63 -1.67
CA VAL A 121 16.35 13.36 -1.61
C VAL A 121 15.45 12.84 -2.72
N THR A 122 14.26 12.36 -2.36
CA THR A 122 13.21 12.11 -3.36
C THR A 122 12.73 13.48 -3.88
N PRO A 123 12.58 13.68 -5.21
CA PRO A 123 12.10 14.94 -5.79
C PRO A 123 10.77 15.42 -5.21
#